data_AF-A0AAU2RFA9-F1
#
_entry.id   AF-A0AAU2RFA9-F1
#
_cell.length_a   1.000
_cell.length_b   1.000
_cell.length_c   1.000
_cell.angle_alpha   90.00
_cell.angle_beta   90.00
_cell.angle_gamma   90.00
#
_symmetry.space_group_name_H-M   'P 1'
#
loop_
_entity.id
_entity.type
_entity.pdbx_description
1 polymer ?
#
loop_
_entity_poly.entity_id
_entity_poly.type
_entity_poly.pdbx_seq_one_letter_code
_entity_poly.pdbx_strand_id
1 'polypeptide(L)'
;MPYKVWNSASPTTAAQASVTTGTAIKTMLQVATPATRQIQLISWGFTIDDTAGADGVVELLQTDVAATVTAHVAAGIQPLDPNGTASLCVGGTSATGYTATVEGSTTATRTFDVVSLSATTSESPYTYAYQWMPDERPIVAVSRFLRVRATTPTTGVDMRCWVVFNEVG
;
A
#
# COMPACT_ATOMS: atom_id res chain seq x y z
N MET A 1 3.92 -18.42 1.46
CA MET A 1 4.33 -18.08 0.08
C MET A 1 4.08 -16.61 -0.15
N PRO A 2 5.02 -15.85 -0.73
CA PRO A 2 4.88 -14.40 -0.80
C PRO A 2 4.07 -13.94 -2.00
N TYR A 3 3.32 -12.87 -1.78
CA TYR A 3 2.51 -12.15 -2.76
C TYR A 3 3.03 -10.72 -2.89
N LYS A 4 2.91 -10.14 -4.08
CA LYS A 4 3.18 -8.71 -4.32
C LYS A 4 1.95 -8.04 -4.91
N VAL A 5 1.62 -6.87 -4.39
CA VAL A 5 0.54 -6.02 -4.91
C VAL A 5 1.02 -4.59 -5.03
N TRP A 6 0.57 -3.91 -6.07
CA TRP A 6 0.92 -2.54 -6.44
C TRP A 6 -0.31 -1.66 -6.42
N ASN A 7 -0.16 -0.34 -6.29
CA ASN A 7 -1.27 0.62 -6.38
C ASN A 7 -1.75 0.91 -7.82
N SER A 8 -1.87 -0.11 -8.67
CA SER A 8 -2.31 0.08 -10.05
C SER A 8 -3.08 -1.12 -10.58
N ALA A 9 -3.73 -0.94 -11.73
CA ALA A 9 -4.18 -2.06 -12.53
C ALA A 9 -2.98 -2.96 -12.89
N SER A 10 -3.22 -4.27 -12.96
CA SER A 10 -2.19 -5.22 -13.40
C SER A 10 -1.70 -4.83 -14.81
N PRO A 11 -0.39 -4.68 -15.03
CA PRO A 11 0.13 -4.34 -16.35
C PRO A 11 -0.12 -5.53 -17.29
N THR A 12 -0.94 -5.31 -18.30
CA THR A 12 -1.18 -6.28 -19.38
C THR A 12 -0.64 -5.68 -20.68
N THR A 13 -1.50 -5.03 -21.46
CA THR A 13 -1.13 -4.31 -22.70
C THR A 13 -0.62 -2.89 -22.42
N ALA A 14 -0.94 -2.34 -21.24
CA ALA A 14 -0.48 -1.02 -20.81
C ALA A 14 0.53 -1.12 -19.66
N ALA A 15 1.45 -0.16 -19.62
CA ALA A 15 2.40 -0.02 -18.52
C ALA A 15 1.70 0.29 -17.20
N GLN A 16 2.38 -0.04 -16.10
CA GLN A 16 1.93 0.27 -14.76
C GLN A 16 1.94 1.80 -14.52
N ALA A 17 0.74 2.38 -14.46
CA ALA A 17 0.57 3.81 -14.22
C ALA A 17 0.87 4.16 -12.74
N SER A 18 1.48 5.34 -12.54
CA SER A 18 1.49 6.00 -11.25
C SER A 18 0.10 6.58 -10.95
N VAL A 19 -0.18 6.80 -9.67
CA VAL A 19 -1.43 7.38 -9.21
C VAL A 19 -1.12 8.64 -8.43
N THR A 20 -1.87 9.71 -8.72
CA THR A 20 -1.74 10.97 -8.00
C THR A 20 -2.12 10.82 -6.52
N THR A 21 -1.24 11.27 -5.63
CA THR A 21 -1.47 11.39 -4.18
C THR A 21 -2.54 12.43 -3.85
N GLY A 22 -2.85 12.61 -2.57
CA GLY A 22 -3.78 13.62 -2.10
C GLY A 22 -3.08 14.78 -1.39
N THR A 23 -3.71 15.96 -1.46
CA THR A 23 -3.37 17.11 -0.61
C THR A 23 -3.86 16.93 0.83
N ALA A 24 -4.81 16.02 1.04
CA ALA A 24 -5.14 15.40 2.32
C ALA A 24 -4.72 13.92 2.30
N ILE A 25 -4.79 13.26 3.45
CA ILE A 25 -4.48 11.83 3.58
C ILE A 25 -5.27 11.04 2.53
N LYS A 26 -4.54 10.30 1.70
CA LYS A 26 -5.10 9.40 0.70
C LYS A 26 -4.48 8.02 0.84
N THR A 27 -5.31 7.00 0.99
CA THR A 27 -4.92 5.60 0.92
C THR A 27 -4.61 5.29 -0.53
N MET A 28 -3.33 5.02 -0.78
CA MET A 28 -2.80 4.75 -2.11
C MET A 28 -2.91 3.26 -2.44
N LEU A 29 -2.72 2.41 -1.43
CA LEU A 29 -2.90 0.96 -1.52
C LEU A 29 -3.52 0.45 -0.23
N GLN A 30 -4.51 -0.43 -0.34
CA GLN A 30 -5.17 -1.14 0.75
C GLN A 30 -5.16 -2.64 0.50
N VAL A 31 -4.75 -3.43 1.49
CA VAL A 31 -4.87 -4.89 1.48
C VAL A 31 -5.75 -5.31 2.65
N ALA A 32 -6.87 -5.96 2.34
CA ALA A 32 -7.78 -6.49 3.34
C ALA A 32 -7.36 -7.91 3.72
N THR A 33 -7.08 -8.14 4.99
CA THR A 33 -6.79 -9.49 5.49
C THR A 33 -8.10 -10.27 5.60
N PRO A 34 -8.13 -11.53 5.14
CA PRO A 34 -9.31 -12.38 5.28
C PRO A 34 -9.56 -12.70 6.76
N ALA A 35 -10.77 -13.18 7.08
CA ALA A 35 -11.14 -13.53 8.45
C ALA A 35 -10.39 -14.75 9.02
N THR A 36 -9.70 -15.51 8.17
CA THR A 36 -9.06 -16.79 8.53
C THR A 36 -7.54 -16.78 8.42
N ARG A 37 -6.95 -15.74 7.82
CA ARG A 37 -5.49 -15.60 7.65
C ARG A 37 -5.04 -14.18 7.94
N GLN A 38 -3.96 -14.07 8.71
CA GLN A 38 -3.26 -12.82 8.90
C GLN A 38 -2.21 -12.66 7.80
N ILE A 39 -1.69 -11.45 7.59
CA ILE A 39 -0.57 -11.24 6.66
C ILE A 39 0.68 -10.83 7.44
N GLN A 40 1.81 -11.43 7.09
CA GLN A 40 3.13 -11.05 7.57
C GLN A 40 3.84 -10.25 6.49
N LEU A 41 4.24 -9.02 6.80
CA LEU A 41 4.90 -8.13 5.85
C LEU A 41 6.37 -8.55 5.65
N ILE A 42 6.82 -8.51 4.40
CA ILE A 42 8.19 -8.88 4.01
C ILE A 42 8.95 -7.65 3.54
N SER A 43 8.33 -6.83 2.69
CA SER A 43 8.89 -5.58 2.23
C SER A 43 7.80 -4.64 1.72
N TRP A 44 8.11 -3.36 1.65
CA TRP A 44 7.25 -2.35 1.05
C TRP A 44 8.11 -1.26 0.40
N GLY A 45 7.48 -0.46 -0.43
CA GLY A 45 8.16 0.68 -1.03
C GLY A 45 7.27 1.54 -1.88
N PHE A 46 7.85 2.64 -2.33
CA PHE A 46 7.21 3.57 -3.25
C PHE A 46 8.24 4.30 -4.10
N THR A 47 7.76 4.84 -5.23
CA THR A 47 8.48 5.78 -6.08
C THR A 47 7.53 6.94 -6.37
N ILE A 48 8.03 8.16 -6.23
CA ILE A 48 7.34 9.39 -6.67
C ILE A 48 8.00 9.90 -7.94
N ASP A 49 7.18 10.32 -8.90
CA ASP A 49 7.65 10.78 -10.20
C ASP A 49 8.10 12.26 -10.16
N ASP A 50 7.59 13.03 -9.20
CA ASP A 50 7.87 14.46 -9.02
C ASP A 50 8.08 14.85 -7.56
N THR A 51 8.75 15.97 -7.33
CA THR A 51 8.91 16.58 -6.00
C THR A 51 7.59 17.14 -5.49
N ALA A 52 7.25 16.90 -4.23
CA ALA A 52 6.11 17.54 -3.60
C ALA A 52 6.34 19.05 -3.44
N GLY A 53 5.30 19.87 -3.59
CA GLY A 53 5.40 21.33 -3.44
C GLY A 53 5.64 21.81 -2.00
N ALA A 54 5.41 20.94 -1.02
CA ALA A 54 5.69 21.12 0.40
C ALA A 54 5.98 19.77 1.05
N ASP A 55 6.57 19.78 2.25
CA ASP A 55 6.93 18.55 2.95
C ASP A 55 5.74 17.63 3.13
N GLY A 56 5.91 16.38 2.71
CA GLY A 56 4.87 15.35 2.71
C GLY A 56 5.25 14.16 3.56
N VAL A 57 4.33 13.21 3.67
CA VAL A 57 4.52 11.97 4.43
C VAL A 57 3.89 10.80 3.70
N VAL A 58 4.61 9.67 3.67
CA VAL A 58 4.11 8.36 3.26
C VAL A 58 4.17 7.43 4.46
N GLU A 59 3.06 6.78 4.79
CA GLU A 59 2.95 5.93 5.97
C GLU A 59 2.50 4.52 5.59
N LEU A 60 3.07 3.53 6.27
CA LEU A 60 2.61 2.16 6.26
C LEU A 60 2.00 1.82 7.63
N LEU A 61 0.73 1.42 7.63
CA LEU A 61 0.02 1.12 8.86
C LEU A 61 -1.12 0.12 8.68
N GLN A 62 -1.53 -0.49 9.79
CA GLN A 62 -2.78 -1.22 9.91
C GLN A 62 -3.90 -0.29 10.38
N THR A 63 -5.10 -0.49 9.86
CA THR A 63 -6.36 0.17 10.27
C THR A 63 -7.48 -0.85 10.52
N ASP A 64 -8.53 -0.42 11.22
CA ASP A 64 -9.71 -1.20 11.59
C ASP A 64 -10.93 -0.99 10.68
N VAL A 65 -11.01 0.15 10.00
CA VAL A 65 -12.06 0.49 9.03
C VAL A 65 -11.46 0.48 7.62
N ALA A 66 -12.25 0.19 6.59
CA ALA A 66 -11.82 0.22 5.19
C ALA A 66 -11.96 1.62 4.58
N ALA A 67 -11.07 1.96 3.64
CA ALA A 67 -11.29 3.06 2.71
C ALA A 67 -12.16 2.54 1.55
N THR A 68 -12.88 3.45 0.89
CA THR A 68 -13.47 3.19 -0.41
C THR A 68 -12.40 3.37 -1.47
N VAL A 69 -11.99 2.27 -2.10
CA VAL A 69 -10.88 2.18 -3.05
C VAL A 69 -11.35 1.71 -4.42
N THR A 70 -10.53 1.96 -5.44
CA THR A 70 -10.65 1.25 -6.71
C THR A 70 -10.27 -0.20 -6.49
N ALA A 71 -11.20 -1.13 -6.74
CA ALA A 71 -11.00 -2.54 -6.47
C ALA A 71 -9.87 -3.13 -7.32
N HIS A 72 -9.01 -3.94 -6.71
CA HIS A 72 -8.10 -4.78 -7.47
C HIS A 72 -8.85 -5.93 -8.14
N VAL A 73 -8.45 -6.28 -9.36
CA VAL A 73 -8.75 -7.61 -9.92
C VAL A 73 -7.89 -8.66 -9.22
N ALA A 74 -8.34 -9.92 -9.17
CA ALA A 74 -7.59 -11.00 -8.50
C ALA A 74 -6.14 -11.13 -9.01
N ALA A 75 -5.95 -10.98 -10.32
CA ALA A 75 -4.62 -10.97 -10.93
C ALA A 75 -3.77 -9.74 -10.56
N GLY A 76 -4.28 -8.75 -9.84
CA GLY A 76 -3.46 -7.65 -9.31
C GLY A 76 -2.62 -8.05 -8.09
N ILE A 77 -2.97 -9.17 -7.44
CA ILE A 77 -2.29 -9.70 -6.27
C ILE A 77 -1.46 -10.90 -6.71
N GLN A 78 -0.21 -10.63 -7.04
CA GLN A 78 0.63 -11.54 -7.79
C GLN A 78 1.34 -12.54 -6.86
N PRO A 79 1.12 -13.85 -7.01
CA PRO A 79 1.97 -14.85 -6.38
C PRO A 79 3.41 -14.72 -6.92
N LEU A 80 4.41 -14.68 -6.04
CA LEU A 80 5.81 -14.58 -6.46
C LEU A 80 6.42 -15.94 -6.86
N ASP A 81 5.74 -17.04 -6.56
CA ASP A 81 6.03 -18.35 -7.15
C ASP A 81 5.01 -18.62 -8.27
N PRO A 82 5.45 -18.94 -9.50
CA PRO A 82 4.56 -19.18 -10.64
C PRO A 82 3.52 -20.28 -10.44
N ASN A 83 3.78 -21.25 -9.55
CA ASN A 83 2.87 -22.36 -9.25
C ASN A 83 2.02 -22.10 -8.00
N GLY A 84 2.06 -20.88 -7.50
CA GLY A 84 1.37 -20.47 -6.29
C GLY A 84 -0.14 -20.51 -6.38
N THR A 85 -0.76 -20.74 -5.22
CA THR A 85 -2.20 -20.52 -5.07
C THR A 85 -2.52 -19.03 -5.09
N ALA A 86 -3.70 -18.68 -5.60
CA ALA A 86 -4.22 -17.32 -5.52
C ALA A 86 -4.31 -16.84 -4.06
N SER A 87 -4.07 -15.55 -3.85
CA SER A 87 -4.21 -14.90 -2.55
C SER A 87 -5.67 -14.92 -2.07
N LEU A 88 -5.86 -15.07 -0.76
CA LEU A 88 -7.15 -14.96 -0.08
C LEU A 88 -7.51 -13.50 0.27
N CYS A 89 -6.60 -12.55 0.09
CA CYS A 89 -6.82 -11.12 0.30
C CYS A 89 -7.64 -10.51 -0.85
N VAL A 90 -8.90 -10.89 -1.01
CA VAL A 90 -9.72 -10.59 -2.19
C VAL A 90 -9.91 -9.10 -2.50
N GLY A 91 -10.02 -8.80 -3.79
CA GLY A 91 -10.31 -7.46 -4.29
C GLY A 91 -11.74 -7.00 -3.98
N GLY A 92 -11.92 -5.70 -3.79
CA GLY A 92 -13.23 -5.08 -3.59
C GLY A 92 -13.12 -3.62 -3.18
N THR A 93 -14.18 -2.83 -3.38
CA THR A 93 -14.17 -1.39 -3.11
C THR A 93 -14.05 -1.06 -1.62
N SER A 94 -14.39 -2.00 -0.74
CA SER A 94 -14.15 -1.92 0.72
C SER A 94 -13.23 -3.05 1.21
N ALA A 95 -12.42 -3.61 0.31
CA ALA A 95 -11.49 -4.71 0.59
C ALA A 95 -10.09 -4.36 0.03
N THR A 96 -9.46 -5.27 -0.73
CA THR A 96 -8.17 -4.98 -1.37
C THR A 96 -8.34 -4.12 -2.62
N GLY A 97 -7.57 -3.03 -2.71
CA GLY A 97 -7.67 -2.07 -3.79
C GLY A 97 -6.67 -0.93 -3.66
N TYR A 98 -6.77 0.04 -4.55
CA TYR A 98 -5.85 1.17 -4.65
C TYR A 98 -6.63 2.45 -4.93
N THR A 99 -6.02 3.61 -4.70
CA THR A 99 -6.62 4.92 -4.95
C THR A 99 -7.94 5.12 -4.22
N ALA A 100 -7.88 5.55 -2.96
CA ALA A 100 -9.07 5.88 -2.21
C ALA A 100 -9.81 7.10 -2.78
N THR A 101 -11.13 6.98 -2.81
CA THR A 101 -12.08 8.09 -3.00
C THR A 101 -12.65 8.57 -1.66
N VAL A 102 -12.68 7.71 -0.65
CA VAL A 102 -13.08 8.04 0.73
C VAL A 102 -12.21 7.25 1.71
N GLU A 103 -11.57 7.91 2.68
CA GLU A 103 -10.64 7.25 3.62
C GLU A 103 -11.30 6.33 4.66
N GLY A 104 -12.59 6.57 4.94
CA GLY A 104 -13.28 6.00 6.09
C GLY A 104 -12.84 6.68 7.41
N SER A 105 -13.60 6.43 8.49
CA SER A 105 -13.26 6.94 9.83
C SER A 105 -12.58 5.82 10.62
N THR A 106 -11.24 5.79 10.60
CA THR A 106 -10.45 4.80 11.36
C THR A 106 -10.53 5.09 12.85
N THR A 107 -10.85 4.09 13.67
CA THR A 107 -10.92 4.25 15.13
C THR A 107 -9.71 3.66 15.85
N ALA A 108 -8.99 2.75 15.19
CA ALA A 108 -7.77 2.15 15.72
C ALA A 108 -6.72 1.96 14.61
N THR A 109 -5.47 2.34 14.91
CA THR A 109 -4.34 2.21 13.97
C THR A 109 -3.11 1.62 14.65
N ARG A 110 -2.25 0.98 13.84
CA ARG A 110 -0.90 0.58 14.22
C ARG A 110 0.06 0.95 13.11
N THR A 111 0.91 1.94 13.37
CA THR A 111 1.93 2.38 12.42
C THR A 111 3.12 1.42 12.41
N PHE A 112 3.56 1.03 11.22
CA PHE A 112 4.72 0.17 11.02
C PHE A 112 5.92 0.95 10.53
N ASP A 113 5.70 1.94 9.66
CA ASP A 113 6.76 2.75 9.08
C ASP A 113 6.23 4.10 8.59
N VAL A 114 7.08 5.12 8.60
CA VAL A 114 6.77 6.50 8.17
C VAL A 114 7.98 7.10 7.48
N VAL A 115 7.77 7.58 6.26
CA VAL A 115 8.81 8.24 5.46
C VAL A 115 8.38 9.68 5.21
N SER A 116 9.23 10.61 5.62
CA SER A 116 9.04 12.03 5.31
C SER A 116 9.55 12.32 3.91
N LEU A 117 8.79 13.12 3.16
CA LEU A 117 9.18 13.64 1.86
C LEU A 117 9.56 15.10 2.05
N SER A 118 10.81 15.44 1.74
CA SER A 118 11.26 16.85 1.73
C SER A 118 10.94 17.49 0.39
N ALA A 119 10.44 18.73 0.42
CA ALA A 119 10.19 19.55 -0.76
C ALA A 119 11.41 20.40 -1.18
N THR A 120 12.35 20.65 -0.27
CA THR A 120 13.41 21.65 -0.47
C THR A 120 14.83 21.13 -0.29
N THR A 121 14.99 19.95 0.33
CA THR A 121 16.28 19.31 0.48
C THR A 121 16.30 18.07 -0.40
N SER A 122 17.40 17.84 -1.13
CA SER A 122 17.65 16.59 -1.89
C SER A 122 17.78 15.35 -0.99
N GLU A 123 17.30 15.42 0.25
CA GLU A 123 17.28 14.36 1.25
C GLU A 123 16.05 13.45 1.10
N SER A 124 15.03 13.90 0.35
CA SER A 124 13.83 13.11 0.09
C SER A 124 14.13 11.92 -0.84
N PRO A 125 13.84 10.68 -0.44
CA PRO A 125 13.95 9.56 -1.35
C PRO A 125 12.81 9.62 -2.40
N TYR A 126 13.15 9.93 -3.66
CA TYR A 126 12.24 9.71 -4.80
C TYR A 126 11.85 8.24 -4.94
N THR A 127 12.69 7.34 -4.40
CA THR A 127 12.41 5.92 -4.31
C THR A 127 12.78 5.42 -2.93
N TYR A 128 11.83 4.76 -2.29
CA TYR A 128 11.99 4.11 -1.00
C TYR A 128 11.66 2.63 -1.14
N ALA A 129 12.50 1.79 -0.56
CA ALA A 129 12.26 0.36 -0.46
C ALA A 129 12.84 -0.13 0.85
N TYR A 130 12.03 -0.84 1.62
CA TYR A 130 12.44 -1.42 2.88
C TYR A 130 12.03 -2.88 2.96
N GLN A 131 12.94 -3.72 3.42
CA GLN A 131 12.73 -5.14 3.65
C GLN A 131 13.03 -5.45 5.10
N TRP A 132 12.03 -5.99 5.80
CA TRP A 132 12.22 -6.43 7.18
C TRP A 132 13.11 -7.67 7.22
N MET A 133 14.00 -7.71 8.21
CA MET A 133 14.66 -8.95 8.60
C MET A 133 13.60 -9.97 9.06
N PRO A 134 13.82 -11.28 8.86
CA PRO A 134 12.81 -12.30 9.14
C PRO A 134 12.18 -12.23 10.54
N ASP A 135 12.96 -11.84 11.56
CA ASP A 135 12.54 -11.82 12.97
C ASP A 135 11.72 -10.57 13.36
N GLU A 136 11.74 -9.53 12.54
CA GLU A 136 11.10 -8.23 12.82
C GLU A 136 9.86 -7.97 11.97
N ARG A 137 9.46 -8.95 11.15
CA ARG A 137 8.36 -8.81 10.20
C ARG A 137 7.04 -8.48 10.88
N PRO A 138 6.44 -7.31 10.63
CA PRO A 138 5.17 -6.95 11.22
C PRO A 138 4.05 -7.90 10.75
N ILE A 139 3.12 -8.17 11.66
CA ILE A 139 1.92 -8.96 11.38
C ILE A 139 0.71 -8.04 11.41
N VAL A 140 -0.10 -8.12 10.37
CA VAL A 140 -1.41 -7.49 10.27
C VAL A 140 -2.47 -8.53 10.60
N ALA A 141 -3.27 -8.27 11.63
CA ALA A 141 -4.26 -9.22 12.13
C ALA A 141 -5.36 -9.54 11.10
N VAL A 142 -6.10 -10.63 11.30
CA VAL A 142 -7.30 -10.98 10.51
C VAL A 142 -8.36 -9.88 10.55
N SER A 143 -9.15 -9.75 9.49
CA SER A 143 -10.24 -8.76 9.39
C SER A 143 -9.78 -7.32 9.68
N ARG A 144 -8.60 -6.96 9.18
CA ARG A 144 -7.99 -5.63 9.25
C ARG A 144 -7.48 -5.21 7.89
N PHE A 145 -7.07 -3.95 7.78
CA PHE A 145 -6.63 -3.36 6.53
C PHE A 145 -5.20 -2.84 6.69
N LEU A 146 -4.27 -3.41 5.92
CA LEU A 146 -2.98 -2.78 5.68
C LEU A 146 -3.19 -1.63 4.70
N ARG A 147 -2.57 -0.48 4.97
CA ARG A 147 -2.63 0.68 4.09
C ARG A 147 -1.26 1.31 3.90
N VAL A 148 -0.98 1.67 2.65
CA VAL A 148 0.00 2.69 2.31
C VAL A 148 -0.76 3.99 2.09
N ARG A 149 -0.49 5.00 2.91
CA ARG A 149 -1.12 6.33 2.80
C ARG A 149 -0.09 7.36 2.40
N ALA A 150 -0.50 8.33 1.60
CA ALA A 150 0.32 9.47 1.24
C ALA A 150 -0.43 10.77 1.50
N THR A 151 0.31 11.76 2.00
CA THR A 151 -0.13 13.17 2.10
C THR A 151 0.96 14.03 1.51
N THR A 152 0.67 14.71 0.41
CA THR A 152 1.56 15.70 -0.19
C THR A 152 0.86 17.05 -0.17
N PRO A 153 1.14 17.89 0.83
CA PRO A 153 0.45 19.16 0.99
C PRO A 153 0.65 20.05 -0.25
N THR A 154 -0.31 20.94 -0.49
CA THR A 154 -0.37 21.88 -1.63
C THR A 154 -0.66 21.26 -2.99
N THR A 155 0.06 20.21 -3.40
CA THR A 155 -0.11 19.55 -4.70
C THR A 155 0.03 18.03 -4.59
N GLY A 156 -0.82 17.32 -5.33
CA GLY A 156 -0.66 15.88 -5.54
C GLY A 156 0.54 15.60 -6.44
N VAL A 157 1.30 14.56 -6.13
CA VAL A 157 2.38 14.03 -6.96
C VAL A 157 2.02 12.62 -7.42
N ASP A 158 2.55 12.20 -8.55
CA ASP A 158 2.29 10.86 -9.05
C ASP A 158 3.20 9.84 -8.34
N MET A 159 2.58 8.80 -7.77
CA MET A 159 3.26 7.80 -6.95
C MET A 159 2.90 6.37 -7.37
N ARG A 160 3.90 5.50 -7.42
CA ARG A 160 3.74 4.03 -7.43
C ARG A 160 4.12 3.50 -6.06
N CYS A 161 3.31 2.66 -5.44
CA CYS A 161 3.65 1.95 -4.21
C CYS A 161 3.31 0.48 -4.28
N TRP A 162 3.97 -0.31 -3.44
CA TRP A 162 3.84 -1.75 -3.42
C TRP A 162 4.09 -2.31 -2.02
N VAL A 163 3.52 -3.50 -1.78
CA VAL A 163 3.80 -4.30 -0.59
C VAL A 163 4.04 -5.75 -1.00
N VAL A 164 4.92 -6.43 -0.27
CA VAL A 164 5.16 -7.87 -0.35
C VAL A 164 4.82 -8.49 1.00
N PHE A 165 4.00 -9.53 0.99
CA PHE A 165 3.53 -10.18 2.21
C PHE A 165 3.36 -11.69 2.04
N ASN A 166 3.42 -12.43 3.14
CA ASN A 166 2.95 -13.81 3.22
C ASN A 166 1.57 -13.84 3.87
N GLU A 167 0.68 -14.69 3.38
CA GLU A 167 -0.48 -15.14 4.16
C GLU A 167 -0.02 -16.22 5.14
N VAL A 168 -0.32 -16.04 6.43
CA VAL A 168 0.08 -16.96 7.50
C VAL A 168 -1.07 -17.22 8.46
N GLY A 169 -0.98 -18.33 9.19
CA GLY A 169 -2.03 -18.85 10.08
C GLY A 169 -2.65 -20.12 9.54
#